data_AF-A0A379ACL8-F1
#
_entry.id   AF-A0A379ACL8-F1
#
_cell.length_a   1.000
_cell.length_b   1.000
_cell.length_c   1.000
_cell.angle_alpha   90.00
_cell.angle_beta   90.00
_cell.angle_gamma   90.00
#
_symmetry.space_group_name_H-M   'P 1'
#
loop_
_entity.id
_entity.type
_entity.pdbx_description
1 polymer ?
#
loop_
_entity_poly.entity_id
_entity_poly.type
_entity_poly.pdbx_seq_one_letter_code
_entity_poly.pdbx_strand_id
1 'polypeptide(L)'
;MSRRSSLETPLPVQVLEVSPRGHFWQLVVQPAGWQSEPVSVVFEGEQTAPIRGERLFVGLQQARLYKGDTPLRAVAFAQSA
;
A
#
# COMPACT_ATOMS: atom_id res chain seq x y z
N MET A 1 8.58 -4.02 7.44
CA MET A 1 8.50 -2.86 6.51
C MET A 1 9.87 -2.57 5.91
N SER A 2 9.95 -2.31 4.59
CA SER A 2 11.21 -1.90 3.97
C SER A 2 11.51 -0.43 4.26
N ARG A 3 12.75 -0.11 4.62
CA ARG A 3 13.27 1.26 4.80
C ARG A 3 13.98 1.79 3.53
N ARG A 4 13.85 1.08 2.41
CA ARG A 4 14.47 1.41 1.10
C ARG A 4 13.46 1.16 -0.01
N SER A 5 13.41 2.03 -1.01
CA SER A 5 12.61 1.81 -2.21
C SER A 5 13.08 0.54 -2.93
N SER A 6 12.17 -0.40 -3.15
CA SER A 6 12.37 -1.55 -4.04
C SER A 6 11.31 -1.53 -5.13
N LEU A 7 11.48 -2.35 -6.17
CA LEU A 7 10.43 -2.60 -7.17
C LEU A 7 9.10 -3.05 -6.54
N GLU A 8 9.16 -3.68 -5.36
CA GLU A 8 7.99 -4.16 -4.63
C GLU A 8 7.35 -3.10 -3.73
N THR A 9 8.06 -2.01 -3.41
CA THR A 9 7.63 -0.91 -2.52
C THR A 9 7.91 0.48 -3.12
N PRO A 10 7.29 0.81 -4.26
CA PRO A 10 7.69 1.97 -5.04
C PRO A 10 7.16 3.30 -4.48
N LEU A 11 6.13 3.30 -3.65
CA LEU A 11 5.39 4.53 -3.31
C LEU A 11 5.81 5.09 -1.94
N PRO A 12 6.65 6.13 -1.86
CA PRO A 12 6.94 6.81 -0.61
C PRO A 12 5.71 7.53 -0.07
N VAL A 13 5.45 7.38 1.23
CA VAL A 13 4.32 8.00 1.92
C VAL A 13 4.70 8.56 3.28
N GLN A 14 3.93 9.53 3.78
CA GLN A 14 3.98 9.98 5.17
C GLN A 14 2.70 9.56 5.91
N VAL A 15 2.82 8.98 7.10
CA VAL A 15 1.68 8.60 7.94
C VAL A 15 0.99 9.85 8.51
N LEU A 16 -0.31 9.98 8.28
CA LEU A 16 -1.14 11.04 8.86
C LEU A 16 -1.92 10.53 10.07
N GLU A 17 -2.49 9.33 9.97
CA GLU A 17 -3.31 8.74 11.04
C GLU A 17 -3.07 7.24 11.17
N VAL A 18 -3.26 6.74 12.39
CA VAL A 18 -3.08 5.33 12.75
C VAL A 18 -4.30 4.90 13.55
N SER A 19 -5.05 3.93 13.05
CA SER A 19 -6.26 3.40 13.70
C SER A 19 -6.14 1.89 13.91
N PRO A 20 -6.09 1.38 15.15
CA PRO A 20 -6.11 -0.06 15.41
C PRO A 20 -7.48 -0.66 15.07
N ARG A 21 -7.49 -1.81 14.40
CA ARG A 21 -8.70 -2.53 13.95
C ARG A 21 -8.68 -4.00 14.41
N GLY A 22 -8.29 -4.24 15.65
CA GLY A 22 -8.10 -5.58 16.19
C GLY A 22 -6.78 -6.17 15.71
N HIS A 23 -6.79 -6.97 14.66
CA HIS A 23 -5.62 -7.73 14.16
C HIS A 23 -4.79 -7.00 13.09
N PHE A 24 -5.18 -5.77 12.73
CA PHE A 24 -4.47 -4.93 11.77
C PHE A 24 -4.60 -3.45 12.15
N TRP A 25 -3.86 -2.60 11.45
CA TRP A 25 -3.96 -1.15 11.56
C TRP A 25 -4.42 -0.58 10.22
N GLN A 26 -5.40 0.31 10.28
CA GLN A 26 -5.74 1.17 9.17
C GLN A 26 -4.91 2.45 9.29
N LEU A 27 -4.18 2.78 8.24
CA LEU A 27 -3.39 3.99 8.17
C LEU A 27 -3.98 4.93 7.14
N VAL A 28 -4.01 6.23 7.45
CA VAL A 28 -4.19 7.28 6.45
C VAL A 28 -2.81 7.84 6.13
N VAL A 29 -2.44 7.88 4.86
CA VAL A 29 -1.08 8.29 4.44
C VAL A 29 -1.14 9.29 3.28
N GLN A 30 -0.18 10.21 3.24
CA GLN A 30 0.04 11.14 2.14
C GLN A 30 1.09 10.58 1.18
N PRO A 31 0.74 10.26 -0.08
CA PRO A 31 1.72 9.90 -1.10
C PRO A 31 2.57 11.09 -1.51
N ALA A 32 3.89 10.90 -1.64
CA ALA A 32 4.76 11.93 -2.17
C ALA A 32 4.79 11.89 -3.72
N GLY A 33 4.44 13.00 -4.37
CA GLY A 33 4.62 13.19 -5.82
C GLY A 33 3.66 12.43 -6.73
N TRP A 34 2.62 11.78 -6.18
CA TRP A 34 1.64 11.03 -6.99
C TRP A 34 0.27 11.72 -7.07
N GLN A 35 -0.38 11.91 -5.92
CA GLN A 35 -1.65 12.64 -5.82
C GLN A 35 -1.66 13.52 -4.56
N SER A 36 -2.49 14.57 -4.58
CA SER A 36 -2.67 15.47 -3.44
C SER A 36 -3.48 14.82 -2.31
N GLU A 37 -4.43 13.94 -2.63
CA GLU A 37 -5.32 13.38 -1.63
C GLU A 37 -4.63 12.29 -0.79
N PRO A 38 -4.94 12.17 0.51
CA PRO A 38 -4.53 11.02 1.30
C PRO A 38 -5.16 9.72 0.81
N VAL A 39 -4.48 8.61 1.06
CA VAL A 39 -4.99 7.26 0.78
C VAL A 39 -5.04 6.43 2.06
N SER A 40 -6.00 5.51 2.13
CA SER A 40 -6.06 4.52 3.20
C SER A 40 -5.29 3.28 2.80
N VAL A 41 -4.46 2.77 3.72
CA VAL A 41 -3.75 1.49 3.55
C VAL A 41 -3.95 0.60 4.78
N VAL A 42 -3.87 -0.70 4.57
CA VAL A 42 -3.92 -1.71 5.63
C VAL A 42 -2.49 -2.12 5.96
N PHE A 43 -2.16 -2.11 7.24
CA PHE A 43 -0.94 -2.67 7.79
C PHE A 43 -1.29 -3.92 8.60
N GLU A 44 -0.86 -5.09 8.12
CA GLU A 44 -1.09 -6.39 8.76
C GLU A 44 0.17 -6.87 9.51
N GLY A 45 -0.04 -7.57 10.64
CA GLY A 45 0.97 -8.39 11.30
C GLY A 45 1.45 -7.89 12.67
N GLU A 46 2.15 -8.75 13.42
CA GLU A 46 2.58 -8.54 14.81
C GLU A 46 3.70 -7.47 15.00
N GLN A 47 4.05 -6.75 13.94
CA GLN A 47 5.05 -5.68 14.02
C GLN A 47 4.47 -4.45 14.73
N THR A 48 5.33 -3.68 15.40
CA THR A 48 4.93 -2.43 16.03
C THR A 48 4.27 -1.51 15.00
N ALA A 49 3.10 -0.98 15.35
CA ALA A 49 2.35 -0.07 14.51
C ALA A 49 3.20 1.17 14.15
N PRO A 50 3.11 1.68 12.91
CA PRO A 50 3.72 2.94 12.55
C PRO A 50 3.20 4.10 13.39
N ILE A 51 3.97 5.19 13.44
CA ILE A 51 3.56 6.41 14.13
C ILE A 51 3.23 7.54 13.16
N ARG A 52 2.39 8.50 13.60
CA ARG A 52 2.08 9.71 12.83
C ARG A 52 3.37 10.47 12.49
N GLY A 53 3.47 10.91 11.24
CA GLY A 53 4.63 11.63 10.69
C GLY A 53 5.72 10.73 10.12
N GLU A 54 5.70 9.42 10.39
CA GLU A 54 6.68 8.47 9.89
C GLU A 54 6.66 8.39 8.35
N ARG A 55 7.85 8.26 7.76
CA ARG A 55 8.02 8.10 6.30
C ARG A 55 8.25 6.63 5.97
N LEU A 56 7.39 6.11 5.12
CA LEU A 56 7.33 4.68 4.77
C LEU A 56 7.21 4.51 3.26
N PHE A 57 7.17 3.26 2.81
CA PHE A 57 6.92 2.90 1.43
C PHE A 57 5.75 1.93 1.34
N VAL A 58 4.79 2.22 0.46
CA VAL A 58 3.65 1.33 0.15
C VAL A 58 4.04 0.43 -1.02
N GLY A 59 3.79 -0.87 -0.85
CA GLY A 59 3.99 -1.88 -1.89
C GLY A 59 2.78 -2.13 -2.76
N LEU A 60 3.03 -2.74 -3.93
CA LEU A 60 2.00 -3.02 -4.93
C LEU A 60 1.63 -4.50 -5.04
N GLN A 61 2.07 -5.34 -4.09
CA GLN A 61 1.86 -6.80 -4.12
C GLN A 61 0.38 -7.20 -4.21
N GLN A 62 -0.54 -6.37 -3.71
CA GLN A 62 -2.00 -6.58 -3.82
C GLN A 62 -2.70 -5.49 -4.65
N ALA A 63 -1.94 -4.70 -5.41
CA ALA A 63 -2.51 -3.66 -6.27
C ALA A 63 -3.27 -4.28 -7.45
N ARG A 64 -4.31 -3.58 -7.90
CA ARG A 64 -5.13 -3.96 -9.06
C ARG A 64 -5.01 -2.87 -10.11
N LEU A 65 -4.81 -3.25 -11.36
CA LEU A 65 -4.78 -2.32 -12.48
C LEU A 65 -6.18 -2.19 -13.11
N TYR A 66 -6.56 -0.96 -13.47
CA TYR A 66 -7.86 -0.67 -14.07
C TYR A 66 -7.71 0.19 -15.33
N LYS A 67 -8.67 0.06 -16.25
CA LYS A 67 -8.93 1.01 -17.35
C LYS A 67 -10.30 1.64 -17.10
N GLY A 68 -10.32 2.85 -16.56
CA GLY A 68 -11.54 3.42 -15.99
C GLY A 68 -12.02 2.55 -14.83
N ASP A 69 -13.30 2.16 -14.82
CA ASP A 69 -13.87 1.26 -13.80
C ASP A 69 -13.68 -0.23 -14.11
N THR A 70 -13.05 -0.56 -15.25
CA THR A 70 -12.87 -1.95 -15.67
C THR A 70 -11.55 -2.51 -15.13
N PRO A 71 -11.56 -3.58 -14.30
CA PRO A 71 -10.34 -4.21 -13.84
C PRO A 71 -9.61 -4.89 -15.02
N LEU A 72 -8.35 -4.54 -15.22
CA LEU A 72 -7.46 -5.27 -16.11
C LEU A 72 -6.96 -6.49 -15.34
N ARG A 73 -7.51 -7.67 -15.66
CA ARG A 73 -6.99 -8.92 -15.10
C ARG A 73 -5.62 -9.17 -15.70
N ALA A 74 -4.62 -9.45 -14.86
CA ALA A 74 -3.44 -10.15 -15.33
C ALA A 74 -3.94 -11.47 -15.94
N VAL A 75 -3.72 -11.67 -17.24
CA VAL A 75 -4.06 -12.92 -17.91
C VAL A 75 -3.29 -14.00 -17.16
N ALA A 76 -4.00 -14.90 -16.47
CA ALA A 76 -3.40 -16.14 -16.05
C ALA A 76 -3.00 -16.85 -17.35
N PHE A 77 -1.71 -16.90 -17.65
CA PHE A 77 -1.23 -17.87 -18.63
C PHE A 77 -1.73 -19.22 -18.13
N ALA A 78 -2.68 -19.82 -18.84
CA ALA A 78 -3.09 -21.18 -18.56
C ALA A 78 -1.81 -22.02 -18.64
N GLN A 79 -1.47 -22.73 -17.57
CA GLN A 79 -0.47 -23.80 -17.66
C GLN A 79 -1.03 -24.79 -18.67
N SER A 80 -0.44 -24.80 -19.87
CA SER A 80 -0.66 -25.86 -20.84
C SER A 80 -0.22 -27.17 -20.18
N ALA A 81 -1.17 -28.08 -19.99
CA ALA A 81 -0.92 -29.46 -19.62
C ALA A 81 -0.48 -30.27 -20.85
#